data_AF-A0A7V2IQW6-F1
#
_entry.id   AF-A0A7V2IQW6-F1
#
_cell.length_a   1.000
_cell.length_b   1.000
_cell.length_c   1.000
_cell.angle_alpha   90.00
_cell.angle_beta   90.00
_cell.angle_gamma   90.00
#
_symmetry.space_group_name_H-M   'P 1'
#
loop_
_entity.id
_entity.type
_entity.pdbx_description
1 polymer ?
#
loop_
_entity_poly.entity_id
_entity_poly.type
_entity_poly.pdbx_seq_one_letter_code
_entity_poly.pdbx_strand_id
1 'polypeptide(L)'
;TLTPQMLEDARRKNSDPRRIVQEFLKAGYTDLGSRTVNGVEQRGFECRQVGLSAGMGDNAVGEIWVDTRTGLVVEMTIRGRLADGQIEVVCNDFEWNVPCKAEDFAVEIPADYQQMGDFNVAEADSGEQLVEGLRFWAVLSGGKYPKSLATTSLAQEMREIAHPEAGAAALPEGDATQYMLELQAKLLKLRMGAAHFTMLEATGKDAAYYGQTVKPDQADKVLARWKDDAGTYTVIFGDLRIETKVSPQRLALSERVRQGRLHAFVEIDAGVIHPTRGTSDTDVRYYAKNPIMDDIRRWIGGPINEALRHQRLADAGIAASAVPDLFVWVNVRPEGLVTAHVRTGEIQESTGANEVRAIAVPVAAVMLMFLLIMMGASPLITSVMEEKTQRIAEVLLGSVRPFQFMAGKLLGGVAVALTGSAVYLGAGIAVAVRLAWTAYVPYDLLPWFFTYLVVAIVMIGAVYAALGSACSEARDAQSLSFPVLLPVLIPMFMLGPILKSPDGPLATALSFFPPCMPTMMLMRQSMPGGVPVWQPWAALGVSLAFTVLMVWAGGRIFRVAILMQGTPPRWSNLIRWAIRG
;
A
#
# COMPACT_ATOMS: atom_id res chain seq x y z
N THR A 1 6.55 -40.35 4.94
CA THR A 1 7.30 -41.63 4.87
C THR A 1 8.78 -41.33 4.86
N LEU A 2 9.55 -41.85 5.82
CA LEU A 2 11.01 -41.64 5.85
C LEU A 2 11.63 -42.28 4.59
N THR A 3 12.43 -41.52 3.86
CA THR A 3 13.12 -42.05 2.67
C THR A 3 14.20 -43.06 3.10
N PRO A 4 14.58 -44.02 2.23
CA PRO A 4 15.65 -44.97 2.53
C PRO A 4 16.94 -44.30 2.99
N GLN A 5 17.24 -43.12 2.42
CA GLN A 5 18.40 -42.30 2.76
C GLN A 5 18.32 -41.66 4.15
N MET A 6 17.14 -41.20 4.58
CA MET A 6 16.91 -40.72 5.95
C MET A 6 17.00 -41.87 6.96
N LEU A 7 16.58 -43.07 6.58
CA LEU A 7 16.73 -44.29 7.39
C LEU A 7 18.22 -44.67 7.55
N GLU A 8 19.00 -44.58 6.47
CA GLU A 8 20.44 -44.83 6.43
C GLU A 8 21.22 -43.81 7.29
N ASP A 9 20.84 -42.52 7.20
CA ASP A 9 21.43 -41.45 7.99
C ASP A 9 21.04 -41.54 9.48
N ALA A 10 19.80 -41.93 9.79
CA ALA A 10 19.37 -42.23 11.15
C ALA A 10 20.14 -43.43 11.73
N ARG A 11 20.35 -44.49 10.93
CA ARG A 11 21.21 -45.64 11.27
C ARG A 11 22.68 -45.26 11.45
N ARG A 12 23.18 -44.19 10.82
CA ARG A 12 24.55 -43.70 11.05
C ARG A 12 24.67 -42.76 12.25
N LYS A 13 23.63 -41.97 12.55
CA LYS A 13 23.65 -40.97 13.62
C LYS A 13 23.22 -41.50 15.00
N ASN A 14 22.39 -42.54 15.09
CA ASN A 14 21.65 -42.87 16.32
C ASN A 14 21.89 -44.29 16.91
N SER A 15 22.97 -44.98 16.54
CA SER A 15 23.03 -46.46 16.71
C SER A 15 23.89 -47.00 17.84
N ASP A 16 24.45 -46.17 18.72
CA ASP A 16 25.13 -46.67 19.93
C ASP A 16 24.39 -46.19 21.18
N PRO A 17 23.65 -47.09 21.89
CA PRO A 17 22.97 -46.76 23.14
C PRO A 17 23.90 -46.17 24.21
N ARG A 18 25.20 -46.45 24.12
CA ARG A 18 26.22 -45.93 25.01
C ARG A 18 26.40 -44.41 24.88
N ARG A 19 25.96 -43.80 23.78
CA ARG A 19 25.98 -42.33 23.62
C ARG A 19 25.15 -41.63 24.68
N ILE A 20 24.04 -42.22 25.12
CA ILE A 20 23.23 -41.66 26.21
C ILE A 20 24.08 -41.54 27.48
N VAL A 21 24.85 -42.59 27.80
CA VAL A 21 25.78 -42.58 28.94
C VAL A 21 26.87 -41.52 28.74
N GLN A 22 27.45 -41.40 27.55
CA GLN A 22 28.49 -40.41 27.27
C GLN A 22 27.99 -38.97 27.41
N GLU A 23 26.79 -38.66 26.90
CA GLU A 23 26.17 -37.34 27.07
C GLU A 23 25.84 -37.07 28.54
N PHE A 24 25.38 -38.09 29.27
CA PHE A 24 25.08 -37.99 30.70
C PHE A 24 26.33 -37.66 31.54
N LEU A 25 27.47 -38.26 31.20
CA LEU A 25 28.74 -38.02 31.89
C LEU A 25 29.38 -36.65 31.55
N LYS A 26 29.05 -36.04 30.40
CA LYS A 26 29.56 -34.71 30.03
C LYS A 26 28.96 -33.58 30.86
N ALA A 27 27.75 -33.76 31.39
CA ALA A 27 26.97 -32.72 32.06
C ALA A 27 27.35 -32.49 33.56
N GLY A 28 28.47 -33.06 34.02
CA GLY A 28 28.87 -33.05 35.43
C GLY A 28 28.02 -34.01 36.26
N TYR A 29 28.64 -35.04 36.82
CA TYR A 29 27.93 -36.14 37.49
C TYR A 29 28.47 -36.40 38.89
N THR A 30 27.63 -37.01 39.73
CA THR A 30 28.01 -37.59 41.02
C THR A 30 28.04 -39.10 40.87
N ASP A 31 29.13 -39.74 41.26
CA ASP A 31 29.26 -41.20 41.23
C ASP A 31 28.50 -41.81 42.42
N LEU A 32 27.56 -42.71 42.14
CA LEU A 32 26.72 -43.38 43.13
C LEU A 32 27.33 -44.71 43.61
N GLY A 33 28.47 -45.11 43.04
CA GLY A 33 29.16 -46.36 43.36
C GLY A 33 28.70 -47.55 42.52
N SER A 34 29.13 -48.75 42.90
CA SER A 34 28.78 -50.00 42.24
C SER A 34 27.81 -50.85 43.05
N ARG A 35 26.89 -51.53 42.37
CA ARG A 35 25.98 -52.53 42.95
C ARG A 35 25.88 -53.73 42.02
N THR A 36 25.60 -54.91 42.59
CA THR A 36 25.28 -56.11 41.80
C THR A 36 23.80 -56.40 41.93
N VAL A 37 23.09 -56.39 40.81
CA VAL A 37 21.65 -56.69 40.74
C VAL A 37 21.46 -57.77 39.68
N ASN A 38 20.76 -58.86 40.03
CA ASN A 38 20.50 -60.01 39.15
C ASN A 38 21.77 -60.59 38.47
N GLY A 39 22.91 -60.58 39.17
CA GLY A 39 24.18 -61.13 38.67
C GLY A 39 24.94 -60.22 37.68
N VAL A 40 24.45 -59.01 37.42
CA VAL A 40 25.13 -57.99 36.62
C VAL A 40 25.77 -56.95 37.54
N GLU A 41 27.06 -56.68 37.35
CA GLU A 41 27.76 -55.61 38.05
C GLU A 41 27.45 -54.28 37.35
N GLN A 42 26.92 -53.32 38.11
CA GLN A 42 26.42 -52.05 37.59
C GLN A 42 27.07 -50.89 38.34
N ARG A 43 27.31 -49.77 37.63
CA ARG A 43 27.79 -48.52 38.23
C ARG A 43 26.79 -47.40 37.98
N GLY A 44 26.49 -46.64 39.03
CA GLY A 44 25.46 -45.59 39.02
C GLY A 44 26.04 -44.19 38.92
N PHE A 45 25.35 -43.32 38.19
CA PHE A 45 25.71 -41.90 38.05
C PHE A 45 24.47 -41.02 38.20
N GLU A 46 24.56 -39.96 39.00
CA GLU A 46 23.52 -38.94 39.13
C GLU A 46 23.95 -37.65 38.39
N CYS A 47 23.03 -37.02 37.67
CA CYS A 47 23.25 -35.71 37.05
C CYS A 47 22.05 -34.78 37.28
N ARG A 48 22.34 -33.50 37.56
CA ARG A 48 21.33 -32.45 37.79
C ARG A 48 21.08 -31.55 36.58
N GLN A 49 21.86 -31.69 35.52
CA GLN A 49 21.71 -30.96 34.26
C GLN A 49 21.47 -31.95 33.12
N VAL A 50 20.35 -32.67 33.17
CA VAL A 50 20.03 -33.62 32.12
C VAL A 50 19.20 -32.91 31.05
N GLY A 51 19.78 -32.76 29.85
CA GLY A 51 19.05 -32.28 28.65
C GLY A 51 17.95 -33.23 28.15
N LEU A 52 17.68 -34.32 28.88
CA LEU A 52 16.56 -35.25 28.69
C LEU A 52 15.31 -34.85 29.49
N SER A 53 15.28 -33.67 30.12
CA SER A 53 14.08 -33.18 30.81
C SER A 53 12.98 -32.87 29.80
N ALA A 54 12.23 -33.90 29.38
CA ALA A 54 11.08 -33.84 28.49
C ALA A 54 9.91 -33.07 29.16
N GLY A 55 10.08 -31.76 29.37
CA GLY A 55 9.11 -30.89 30.03
C GLY A 55 9.04 -31.01 31.55
N MET A 56 10.00 -31.67 32.22
CA MET A 56 9.97 -31.92 33.69
C MET A 56 10.58 -30.80 34.55
N GLY A 57 10.89 -29.64 33.95
CA GLY A 57 11.39 -28.43 34.63
C GLY A 57 12.91 -28.40 34.85
N ASP A 58 13.42 -27.21 35.20
CA ASP A 58 14.86 -26.89 35.27
C ASP A 58 15.63 -27.57 36.42
N ASN A 59 14.95 -28.29 37.31
CA ASN A 59 15.52 -28.96 38.48
C ASN A 59 15.40 -30.50 38.43
N ALA A 60 15.28 -31.07 37.23
CA ALA A 60 15.21 -32.52 37.08
C ALA A 60 16.55 -33.19 37.41
N VAL A 61 16.50 -34.22 38.25
CA VAL A 61 17.65 -35.04 38.60
C VAL A 61 17.50 -36.38 37.90
N GLY A 62 18.44 -36.69 37.00
CA GLY A 62 18.55 -38.01 36.41
C GLY A 62 19.52 -38.89 37.19
N GLU A 63 19.23 -40.17 37.22
CA GLU A 63 20.07 -41.23 37.74
C GLU A 63 20.15 -42.32 36.66
N ILE A 64 21.35 -42.79 36.34
CA ILE A 64 21.55 -43.84 35.34
C ILE A 64 22.46 -44.93 35.89
N TRP A 65 22.07 -46.18 35.71
CA TRP A 65 22.85 -47.36 36.04
C TRP A 65 23.28 -48.04 34.75
N VAL A 66 24.57 -48.40 34.71
CA VAL A 66 25.22 -48.94 33.52
C VAL A 66 25.92 -50.25 33.87
N ASP A 67 25.75 -51.27 33.05
CA ASP A 67 26.52 -52.53 33.14
C ASP A 67 28.00 -52.24 32.90
N THR A 68 28.87 -52.57 33.87
CA THR A 68 30.30 -52.26 33.83
C THR A 68 31.04 -53.01 32.72
N ARG A 69 30.50 -54.14 32.24
CA ARG A 69 31.10 -54.97 31.20
C ARG A 69 30.71 -54.52 29.79
N THR A 70 29.45 -54.14 29.59
CA THR A 70 28.92 -53.80 28.26
C THR A 70 28.83 -52.29 28.01
N GLY A 71 28.85 -51.47 29.06
CA GLY A 71 28.66 -50.02 29.01
C GLY A 71 27.23 -49.60 28.65
N LEU A 72 26.27 -50.53 28.68
CA LEU A 72 24.87 -50.29 28.32
C LEU A 72 24.04 -49.92 29.54
N VAL A 73 23.02 -49.09 29.32
CA VAL A 73 22.07 -48.67 30.36
C VAL A 73 21.20 -49.86 30.76
N VAL A 74 21.07 -50.06 32.06
CA VAL A 74 20.27 -51.15 32.64
C VAL A 74 19.12 -50.64 33.50
N GLU A 75 19.25 -49.41 34.02
CA GLU A 75 18.19 -48.71 34.72
C GLU A 75 18.41 -47.20 34.56
N MET A 76 17.33 -46.44 34.41
CA MET A 76 17.37 -44.99 34.34
C MET A 76 16.18 -44.42 35.11
N THR A 77 16.46 -43.52 36.04
CA THR A 77 15.45 -42.86 36.84
C THR A 77 15.52 -41.36 36.63
N ILE A 78 14.39 -40.72 36.36
CA ILE A 78 14.29 -39.27 36.20
C ILE A 78 13.30 -38.75 37.24
N ARG A 79 13.79 -37.88 38.11
CA ARG A 79 13.00 -37.21 39.15
C ARG A 79 12.84 -35.75 38.79
N GLY A 80 11.61 -35.27 38.76
CA GLY A 80 11.30 -33.89 38.41
C GLY A 80 10.09 -33.35 39.17
N ARG A 81 9.75 -32.09 38.90
CA ARG A 81 8.58 -31.43 39.50
C ARG A 81 7.70 -30.89 38.38
N LEU A 82 6.45 -31.33 38.35
CA LEU A 82 5.39 -30.73 37.55
C LEU A 82 4.48 -29.89 38.47
N ALA A 83 3.58 -29.09 37.88
CA ALA A 83 2.75 -28.14 38.61
C ALA A 83 1.92 -28.78 39.75
N ASP A 84 1.61 -30.09 39.63
CA ASP A 84 0.72 -30.80 40.55
C ASP A 84 1.44 -31.82 41.48
N GLY A 85 2.78 -31.89 41.46
CA GLY A 85 3.53 -32.80 42.34
C GLY A 85 4.95 -33.17 41.87
N GLN A 86 5.65 -33.99 42.67
CA GLN A 86 6.90 -34.63 42.25
C GLN A 86 6.58 -35.85 41.39
N ILE A 87 7.26 -36.00 40.26
CA ILE A 87 7.15 -37.16 39.38
C ILE A 87 8.50 -37.86 39.33
N GLU A 88 8.47 -39.17 39.50
CA GLU A 88 9.60 -40.08 39.31
C GLU A 88 9.24 -41.06 38.20
N VAL A 89 10.03 -41.07 37.13
CA VAL A 89 9.91 -42.05 36.05
C VAL A 89 11.10 -42.98 36.15
N VAL A 90 10.83 -44.27 36.34
CA VAL A 90 11.83 -45.33 36.36
C VAL A 90 11.68 -46.16 35.09
N CYS A 91 12.71 -46.15 34.27
CA CYS A 91 12.87 -47.05 33.13
C CYS A 91 13.82 -48.16 33.55
N ASN A 92 13.35 -49.40 33.57
CA ASN A 92 14.12 -50.60 33.87
C ASN A 92 13.87 -51.66 32.78
N ASP A 93 14.48 -52.84 32.94
CA ASP A 93 14.33 -53.98 32.02
C ASP A 93 14.71 -53.66 30.56
N PHE A 94 15.86 -52.99 30.38
CA PHE A 94 16.37 -52.71 29.05
C PHE A 94 16.81 -53.99 28.32
N GLU A 95 16.14 -54.32 27.22
CA GLU A 95 16.58 -55.35 26.27
C GLU A 95 17.29 -54.71 25.07
N TRP A 96 18.59 -55.00 24.95
CA TRP A 96 19.42 -54.47 23.87
C TRP A 96 19.62 -55.50 22.76
N ASN A 97 19.67 -55.04 21.51
CA ASN A 97 19.85 -55.87 20.31
C ASN A 97 18.72 -56.88 20.04
N VAL A 98 17.49 -56.54 20.43
CA VAL A 98 16.30 -57.31 20.05
C VAL A 98 16.12 -57.25 18.53
N PRO A 99 16.03 -58.39 17.82
CA PRO A 99 15.80 -58.40 16.38
C PRO A 99 14.36 -57.99 16.07
N CYS A 100 14.16 -56.75 15.60
CA CYS A 100 12.85 -56.24 15.19
C CYS A 100 12.61 -56.41 13.69
N LYS A 101 11.37 -56.75 13.30
CA LYS A 101 10.88 -56.75 11.92
C LYS A 101 10.09 -55.48 11.64
N ALA A 102 9.97 -55.10 10.37
CA ALA A 102 9.17 -53.92 9.98
C ALA A 102 7.69 -54.07 10.34
N GLU A 103 7.18 -55.30 10.35
CA GLU A 103 5.82 -55.67 10.73
C GLU A 103 5.52 -55.34 12.20
N ASP A 104 6.51 -55.38 13.10
CA ASP A 104 6.35 -55.08 14.52
C ASP A 104 6.01 -53.60 14.78
N PHE A 105 6.20 -52.73 13.78
CA PHE A 105 5.92 -51.29 13.84
C PHE A 105 4.74 -50.87 12.95
N ALA A 106 4.04 -51.83 12.34
CA ALA A 106 2.82 -51.54 11.62
C ALA A 106 1.72 -51.14 12.62
N VAL A 107 1.19 -49.93 12.47
CA VAL A 107 0.16 -49.41 13.39
C VAL A 107 -1.21 -49.94 12.95
N GLU A 108 -1.78 -50.85 13.73
CA GLU A 108 -3.20 -51.19 13.62
C GLU A 108 -4.02 -50.15 14.39
N ILE A 109 -4.64 -49.21 13.67
CA ILE A 109 -5.49 -48.18 14.27
C ILE A 109 -6.88 -48.80 14.53
N PRO A 110 -7.38 -48.81 15.78
CA PRO A 110 -8.71 -49.34 16.09
C PRO A 110 -9.81 -48.60 15.33
N ALA A 111 -10.87 -49.31 14.93
CA ALA A 111 -11.91 -48.78 14.04
C ALA A 111 -12.77 -47.65 14.66
N ASP A 112 -12.73 -47.49 15.98
CA ASP A 112 -13.43 -46.47 16.76
C ASP A 112 -12.60 -45.18 16.96
N TYR A 113 -11.37 -45.13 16.45
CA TYR A 113 -10.53 -43.94 16.54
C TYR A 113 -10.87 -42.95 15.42
N GLN A 114 -11.07 -41.69 15.79
CA GLN A 114 -11.28 -40.60 14.86
C GLN A 114 -10.00 -39.79 14.68
N GLN A 115 -9.58 -39.55 13.44
CA GLN A 115 -8.42 -38.73 13.15
C GLN A 115 -8.67 -37.27 13.58
N MET A 116 -7.87 -36.77 14.52
CA MET A 116 -7.98 -35.39 15.04
C MET A 116 -7.41 -34.33 14.09
N GLY A 117 -6.62 -34.73 13.10
CA GLY A 117 -6.02 -33.83 12.10
C GLY A 117 -4.95 -34.52 11.28
N ASP A 118 -4.54 -33.86 10.20
CA ASP A 118 -3.39 -34.26 9.39
C ASP A 118 -2.16 -33.47 9.80
N PHE A 119 -1.02 -34.15 9.88
CA PHE A 119 0.27 -33.54 10.20
C PHE A 119 1.25 -33.83 9.07
N ASN A 120 1.72 -32.76 8.44
CA ASN A 120 2.68 -32.83 7.36
C ASN A 120 3.99 -32.17 7.79
N VAL A 121 5.06 -32.96 7.90
CA VAL A 121 6.39 -32.45 8.27
C VAL A 121 6.89 -31.41 7.25
N ALA A 122 6.53 -31.54 5.97
CA ALA A 122 6.94 -30.60 4.93
C ALA A 122 6.30 -29.21 5.08
N GLU A 123 5.09 -29.14 5.65
CA GLU A 123 4.41 -27.85 5.90
C GLU A 123 5.04 -27.10 7.09
N ALA A 124 5.68 -27.81 8.02
CA ALA A 124 6.42 -27.19 9.12
C ALA A 124 7.61 -26.37 8.59
N ASP A 125 8.36 -26.90 7.62
CA ASP A 125 9.50 -26.21 6.99
C ASP A 125 9.11 -24.91 6.27
N SER A 126 7.88 -24.87 5.74
CA SER A 126 7.35 -23.72 5.01
C SER A 126 6.78 -22.61 5.92
N GLY A 127 6.55 -22.91 7.20
CA GLY A 127 5.91 -21.98 8.15
C GLY A 127 4.38 -22.00 8.16
N GLU A 128 3.74 -22.78 7.29
CA GLU A 128 2.27 -22.81 7.16
C GLU A 128 1.58 -23.28 8.44
N GLN A 129 2.11 -24.32 9.10
CA GLN A 129 1.57 -24.81 10.37
C GLN A 129 1.70 -23.78 11.50
N LEU A 130 2.80 -23.04 11.51
CA LEU A 130 3.01 -21.97 12.47
C LEU A 130 2.02 -20.82 12.23
N VAL A 131 1.80 -20.43 10.97
CA VAL A 131 0.81 -19.41 10.59
C VAL A 131 -0.61 -19.83 10.99
N GLU A 132 -1.01 -21.06 10.74
CA GLU A 132 -2.35 -21.54 11.08
C GLU A 132 -2.58 -21.52 12.59
N GLY A 133 -1.59 -21.97 13.37
CA GLY A 133 -1.61 -21.88 14.83
C GLY A 133 -1.66 -20.45 15.35
N LEU A 134 -0.86 -19.54 14.79
CA LEU A 134 -0.81 -18.13 15.18
C LEU A 134 -2.09 -17.38 14.83
N ARG A 135 -2.72 -17.72 13.70
CA ARG A 135 -4.04 -17.18 13.31
C ARG A 135 -5.08 -17.52 14.35
N PHE A 136 -5.10 -18.77 14.78
CA PHE A 136 -6.03 -19.22 15.80
C PHE A 136 -5.76 -18.55 17.16
N TRP A 137 -4.49 -18.43 17.54
CA TRP A 137 -4.10 -17.73 18.76
C TRP A 137 -4.53 -16.26 18.75
N ALA A 138 -4.35 -15.54 17.63
CA ALA A 138 -4.75 -14.15 17.50
C ALA A 138 -6.27 -13.96 17.69
N VAL A 139 -7.09 -14.94 17.27
CA VAL A 139 -8.53 -14.94 17.54
C VAL A 139 -8.81 -15.12 19.03
N LEU A 140 -8.14 -16.07 19.69
CA LEU A 140 -8.33 -16.37 21.10
C LEU A 140 -7.86 -15.24 22.03
N SER A 141 -6.80 -14.52 21.67
CA SER A 141 -6.15 -13.51 22.50
C SER A 141 -6.66 -12.07 22.28
N GLY A 142 -7.69 -11.90 21.44
CA GLY A 142 -8.22 -10.59 21.08
C GLY A 142 -7.26 -9.75 20.22
N GLY A 143 -6.54 -10.39 19.30
CA GLY A 143 -5.65 -9.71 18.33
C GLY A 143 -4.20 -9.55 18.80
N LYS A 144 -3.67 -10.51 19.57
CA LYS A 144 -2.25 -10.52 20.00
C LYS A 144 -1.57 -11.83 19.63
N TYR A 145 -0.29 -11.78 19.32
CA TYR A 145 0.51 -13.00 19.16
C TYR A 145 1.08 -13.49 20.51
N PRO A 146 1.45 -14.77 20.63
CA PRO A 146 2.15 -15.26 21.82
C PRO A 146 3.46 -14.49 22.01
N LYS A 147 3.86 -14.22 23.25
CA LYS A 147 5.10 -13.47 23.53
C LYS A 147 6.33 -14.28 23.11
N SER A 148 6.27 -15.60 23.25
CA SER A 148 7.33 -16.54 22.86
C SER A 148 6.74 -17.82 22.28
N LEU A 149 7.48 -18.44 21.36
CA LEU A 149 7.15 -19.77 20.82
C LEU A 149 7.72 -20.91 21.69
N ALA A 150 8.40 -20.62 22.80
CA ALA A 150 8.83 -21.66 23.72
C ALA A 150 7.63 -22.41 24.31
N THR A 151 7.68 -23.75 24.31
CA THR A 151 6.59 -24.62 24.79
C THR A 151 6.10 -24.28 26.20
N THR A 152 7.02 -23.90 27.08
CA THR A 152 6.73 -23.48 28.46
C THR A 152 5.98 -22.14 28.51
N SER A 153 6.38 -21.16 27.70
CA SER A 153 5.70 -19.86 27.59
C SER A 153 4.30 -20.00 26.99
N LEU A 154 4.17 -20.78 25.92
CA LEU A 154 2.88 -21.04 25.28
C LEU A 154 1.90 -21.72 26.24
N ALA A 155 2.35 -22.70 27.04
CA ALA A 155 1.52 -23.36 28.03
C ALA A 155 1.07 -22.40 29.15
N GLN A 156 1.94 -21.50 29.59
CA GLN A 156 1.62 -20.49 30.59
C GLN A 156 0.62 -19.45 30.07
N GLU A 157 0.89 -18.86 28.90
CA GLU A 157 0.02 -17.85 28.28
C GLU A 157 -1.35 -18.43 27.93
N MET A 158 -1.42 -19.71 27.52
CA MET A 158 -2.70 -20.38 27.25
C MET A 158 -3.55 -20.54 28.52
N ARG A 159 -2.93 -20.79 29.68
CA ARG A 159 -3.65 -20.80 30.97
C ARG A 159 -4.21 -19.42 31.30
N GLU A 160 -3.41 -18.37 31.08
CA GLU A 160 -3.83 -16.97 31.29
C GLU A 160 -5.03 -16.59 30.39
N ILE A 161 -5.03 -17.03 29.13
CA ILE A 161 -6.13 -16.81 28.17
C ILE A 161 -7.36 -17.65 28.52
N ALA A 162 -7.18 -18.86 29.09
CA ALA A 162 -8.26 -19.79 29.45
C ALA A 162 -8.90 -19.52 30.82
N HIS A 163 -8.39 -18.57 31.62
CA HIS A 163 -9.00 -18.22 32.92
C HIS A 163 -10.37 -17.53 32.74
N PRO A 164 -11.38 -17.90 33.54
CA PRO A 164 -12.78 -17.49 33.32
C PRO A 164 -13.06 -15.98 33.45
N GLU A 165 -12.17 -15.21 34.07
CA GLU A 165 -12.31 -13.75 34.20
C GLU A 165 -11.77 -12.95 33.00
N ALA A 166 -11.02 -13.59 32.09
CA ALA A 166 -10.36 -12.91 30.97
C ALA A 166 -11.21 -12.79 29.69
N GLY A 167 -12.54 -12.98 29.79
CA GLY A 167 -13.44 -12.86 28.64
C GLY A 167 -13.22 -13.97 27.62
N ALA A 168 -13.35 -15.23 28.06
CA ALA A 168 -13.49 -16.34 27.12
C ALA A 168 -14.62 -16.01 26.14
N ALA A 169 -14.31 -15.99 24.83
CA ALA A 169 -15.33 -15.98 23.81
C ALA A 169 -16.34 -17.08 24.16
N ALA A 170 -17.61 -16.71 24.32
CA ALA A 170 -18.66 -17.66 24.65
C ALA A 170 -18.56 -18.87 23.72
N LEU A 171 -18.59 -20.08 24.29
CA LEU A 171 -18.66 -21.32 23.52
C LEU A 171 -19.75 -21.14 22.45
N PRO A 172 -19.42 -21.26 21.15
CA PRO A 172 -20.43 -21.12 20.10
C PRO A 172 -21.54 -22.15 20.31
N GLU A 173 -22.80 -21.79 20.05
CA GLU A 173 -23.93 -22.72 20.13
C GLU A 173 -23.70 -23.91 19.19
N GLY A 174 -23.42 -25.09 19.74
CA GLY A 174 -23.05 -26.28 18.99
C GLY A 174 -22.57 -27.43 19.89
N ASP A 175 -22.18 -28.55 19.29
CA ASP A 175 -21.64 -29.72 20.00
C ASP A 175 -20.30 -29.36 20.66
N ALA A 176 -20.32 -29.23 21.98
CA ALA A 176 -19.15 -28.88 22.79
C ALA A 176 -17.98 -29.86 22.57
N THR A 177 -18.26 -31.12 22.24
CA THR A 177 -17.23 -32.11 21.94
C THR A 177 -16.51 -31.80 20.63
N GLN A 178 -17.23 -31.40 19.58
CA GLN A 178 -16.62 -31.00 18.30
C GLN A 178 -15.78 -29.73 18.44
N TYR A 179 -16.28 -28.74 19.17
CA TYR A 179 -15.54 -27.50 19.40
C TYR A 179 -14.22 -27.76 20.16
N MET A 180 -14.27 -28.61 21.18
CA MET A 180 -13.07 -29.00 21.94
C MET A 180 -12.08 -29.79 21.07
N LEU A 181 -12.57 -30.63 20.16
CA LEU A 181 -11.74 -31.37 19.21
C LEU A 181 -11.02 -30.42 18.23
N GLU A 182 -11.74 -29.46 17.66
CA GLU A 182 -11.16 -28.43 16.79
C GLU A 182 -10.16 -27.53 17.51
N LEU A 183 -10.47 -27.13 18.74
CA LEU A 183 -9.59 -26.35 19.61
C LEU A 183 -8.26 -27.09 19.83
N GLN A 184 -8.35 -28.38 20.18
CA GLN A 184 -7.16 -29.22 20.39
C GLN A 184 -6.36 -29.41 19.10
N ALA A 185 -7.01 -29.61 17.96
CA ALA A 185 -6.35 -29.76 16.67
C ALA A 185 -5.58 -28.49 16.25
N LYS A 186 -6.19 -27.30 16.41
CA LYS A 186 -5.54 -26.01 16.08
C LYS A 186 -4.39 -25.68 17.05
N LEU A 187 -4.54 -25.99 18.34
CA LEU A 187 -3.47 -25.83 19.32
C LEU A 187 -2.31 -26.81 19.09
N LEU A 188 -2.61 -28.02 18.60
CA LEU A 188 -1.58 -28.98 18.21
C LEU A 188 -0.72 -28.43 17.07
N LYS A 189 -1.33 -27.87 16.01
CA LYS A 189 -0.60 -27.23 14.91
C LYS A 189 0.32 -26.10 15.39
N LEU A 190 -0.16 -25.24 16.30
CA LEU A 190 0.67 -24.20 16.91
C LEU A 190 1.88 -24.79 17.66
N ARG A 191 1.66 -25.82 18.48
CA ARG A 191 2.74 -26.48 19.24
C ARG A 191 3.79 -27.11 18.30
N MET A 192 3.35 -27.68 17.19
CA MET A 192 4.26 -28.31 16.23
C MET A 192 5.04 -27.27 15.42
N GLY A 193 4.39 -26.21 14.94
CA GLY A 193 5.07 -25.09 14.30
C GLY A 193 6.07 -24.39 15.24
N ALA A 194 5.71 -24.25 16.51
CA ALA A 194 6.59 -23.72 17.55
C ALA A 194 7.78 -24.65 17.84
N ALA A 195 7.57 -25.97 17.91
CA ALA A 195 8.63 -26.95 18.11
C ALA A 195 9.63 -26.95 16.93
N HIS A 196 9.13 -26.83 15.70
CA HIS A 196 9.98 -26.64 14.52
C HIS A 196 10.80 -25.34 14.63
N PHE A 197 10.17 -24.24 15.07
CA PHE A 197 10.87 -22.97 15.29
C PHE A 197 11.99 -23.08 16.34
N THR A 198 11.75 -23.76 17.46
CA THR A 198 12.78 -24.03 18.48
C THR A 198 13.93 -24.88 17.92
N MET A 199 13.64 -25.83 17.03
CA MET A 199 14.67 -26.60 16.34
C MET A 199 15.53 -25.71 15.42
N LEU A 200 14.92 -24.75 14.72
CA LEU A 200 15.64 -23.78 13.89
C LEU A 200 16.58 -22.88 14.71
N GLU A 201 16.13 -22.46 15.90
CA GLU A 201 16.98 -21.73 16.86
C GLU A 201 18.18 -22.57 17.32
N ALA A 202 17.94 -23.83 17.70
CA ALA A 202 18.98 -24.74 18.17
C ALA A 202 20.01 -25.12 17.08
N THR A 203 19.59 -25.12 15.81
CA THR A 203 20.45 -25.46 14.67
C THR A 203 21.12 -24.25 14.02
N GLY A 204 20.98 -23.05 14.61
CA GLY A 204 21.68 -21.84 14.17
C GLY A 204 21.16 -21.26 12.85
N LYS A 205 19.87 -21.46 12.54
CA LYS A 205 19.23 -21.01 11.29
C LYS A 205 18.78 -19.54 11.29
N ASP A 206 19.43 -18.68 12.08
CA ASP A 206 19.08 -17.26 12.24
C ASP A 206 17.56 -17.04 12.48
N ALA A 207 16.98 -17.91 13.30
CA ALA A 207 15.56 -17.87 13.64
C ALA A 207 15.30 -16.73 14.64
N ALA A 208 14.32 -15.88 14.36
CA ALA A 208 13.91 -14.78 15.22
C ALA A 208 12.39 -14.58 15.20
N TYR A 209 11.79 -14.39 16.38
CA TYR A 209 10.35 -14.23 16.58
C TYR A 209 10.03 -12.97 17.41
N TYR A 210 9.02 -12.21 17.00
CA TYR A 210 8.70 -10.88 17.51
C TYR A 210 7.25 -10.72 18.00
N GLY A 211 6.59 -11.81 18.40
CA GLY A 211 5.18 -11.81 18.80
C GLY A 211 4.84 -10.89 19.99
N GLN A 212 5.82 -10.52 20.82
CA GLN A 212 5.63 -9.55 21.90
C GLN A 212 5.38 -8.11 21.40
N THR A 213 5.94 -7.74 20.23
CA THR A 213 5.93 -6.35 19.73
C THR A 213 5.06 -6.16 18.49
N VAL A 214 4.82 -7.24 17.73
CA VAL A 214 4.06 -7.22 16.48
C VAL A 214 2.61 -7.62 16.71
N LYS A 215 1.69 -6.94 16.01
CA LYS A 215 0.24 -7.20 16.07
C LYS A 215 -0.33 -7.58 14.69
N PRO A 216 -1.51 -8.25 14.63
CA PRO A 216 -2.15 -8.65 13.38
C PRO A 216 -2.45 -7.51 12.39
N ASP A 217 -2.65 -6.29 12.87
CA ASP A 217 -2.94 -5.09 12.06
C ASP A 217 -1.69 -4.46 11.41
N GLN A 218 -0.49 -4.94 11.76
CA GLN A 218 0.79 -4.40 11.30
C GLN A 218 1.39 -5.25 10.17
N ALA A 219 0.77 -5.19 8.98
CA ALA A 219 1.15 -6.00 7.81
C ALA A 219 2.63 -5.86 7.38
N ASP A 220 3.27 -4.71 7.66
CA ASP A 220 4.66 -4.46 7.25
C ASP A 220 5.71 -4.89 8.30
N LYS A 221 5.29 -5.37 9.47
CA LYS A 221 6.20 -5.80 10.54
C LYS A 221 6.49 -7.29 10.44
N VAL A 222 7.76 -7.66 10.58
CA VAL A 222 8.20 -9.07 10.61
C VAL A 222 7.81 -9.69 11.93
N LEU A 223 6.97 -10.73 11.90
CA LEU A 223 6.54 -11.50 13.05
C LEU A 223 7.51 -12.65 13.35
N ALA A 224 7.94 -13.39 12.32
CA ALA A 224 8.90 -14.47 12.45
C ALA A 224 9.79 -14.55 11.20
N ARG A 225 11.04 -14.98 11.36
CA ARG A 225 11.92 -15.26 10.23
C ARG A 225 12.92 -16.37 10.56
N TRP A 226 13.34 -17.11 9.55
CA TRP A 226 14.46 -18.05 9.64
C TRP A 226 15.07 -18.26 8.25
N LYS A 227 16.25 -18.87 8.23
CA LYS A 227 17.03 -19.16 7.03
C LYS A 227 17.01 -20.66 6.73
N ASP A 228 16.79 -21.04 5.47
CA ASP A 228 16.86 -22.43 5.02
C ASP A 228 18.31 -22.91 4.81
N ASP A 229 18.51 -24.15 4.36
CA ASP A 229 19.84 -24.69 3.98
C ASP A 229 20.46 -23.98 2.76
N ALA A 230 19.64 -23.43 1.85
CA ALA A 230 20.07 -22.71 0.66
C ALA A 230 20.43 -21.24 0.93
N GLY A 231 20.14 -20.75 2.13
CA GLY A 231 20.36 -19.39 2.57
C GLY A 231 19.27 -18.39 2.20
N THR A 232 18.10 -18.86 1.80
CA THR A 232 16.88 -18.07 1.59
C THR A 232 16.21 -17.81 2.93
N TYR A 233 15.61 -16.62 3.08
CA TYR A 233 14.78 -16.32 4.23
C TYR A 233 13.32 -16.68 3.97
N THR A 234 12.73 -17.40 4.92
CA THR A 234 11.28 -17.47 5.10
C THR A 234 10.90 -16.38 6.10
N VAL A 235 9.98 -15.51 5.72
CA VAL A 235 9.52 -14.40 6.57
C VAL A 235 8.01 -14.46 6.73
N ILE A 236 7.54 -14.44 7.97
CA ILE A 236 6.14 -14.31 8.32
C ILE A 236 5.92 -12.88 8.81
N PHE A 237 4.96 -12.17 8.24
CA PHE A 237 4.61 -10.81 8.64
C PHE A 237 3.46 -10.76 9.65
N GLY A 238 3.20 -9.57 10.19
CA GLY A 238 2.14 -9.32 11.17
C GLY A 238 0.76 -9.75 10.69
N ASP A 239 0.46 -9.67 9.40
CA ASP A 239 -0.80 -10.14 8.78
C ASP A 239 -0.79 -11.65 8.44
N LEU A 240 0.23 -12.38 8.87
CA LEU A 240 0.44 -13.83 8.67
C LEU A 240 0.65 -14.25 7.21
N ARG A 241 0.98 -13.33 6.30
CA ARG A 241 1.49 -13.73 4.99
C ARG A 241 2.90 -14.30 5.13
N ILE A 242 3.16 -15.37 4.38
CA ILE A 242 4.48 -15.99 4.27
C ILE A 242 5.12 -15.48 2.98
N GLU A 243 6.32 -14.91 3.09
CA GLU A 243 7.16 -14.61 1.94
C GLU A 243 8.43 -15.49 1.98
N THR A 244 8.38 -16.56 1.21
CA THR A 244 9.51 -17.48 1.00
C THR A 244 10.14 -17.15 -0.34
N LYS A 245 10.88 -16.04 -0.46
CA LYS A 245 11.57 -15.66 -1.73
C LYS A 245 12.49 -14.45 -1.64
N VAL A 246 13.01 -14.07 -0.47
CA VAL A 246 14.07 -13.03 -0.43
C VAL A 246 15.40 -13.69 -0.76
N SER A 247 15.63 -13.92 -2.06
CA SER A 247 16.95 -14.33 -2.55
C SER A 247 17.99 -13.27 -2.17
N PRO A 248 19.16 -13.66 -1.63
CA PRO A 248 20.27 -12.73 -1.40
C PRO A 248 20.63 -11.92 -2.65
N GLN A 249 20.44 -12.49 -3.83
CA GLN A 249 20.64 -11.81 -5.11
C GLN A 249 19.61 -10.71 -5.35
N ARG A 250 18.32 -10.94 -5.06
CA ARG A 250 17.27 -9.93 -5.19
C ARG A 250 17.54 -8.73 -4.28
N LEU A 251 17.98 -8.98 -3.05
CA LEU A 251 18.38 -7.93 -2.11
C LEU A 251 19.60 -7.16 -2.63
N ALA A 252 20.64 -7.86 -3.11
CA ALA A 252 21.83 -7.22 -3.66
C ALA A 252 21.53 -6.34 -4.89
N LEU A 253 20.66 -6.80 -5.79
CA LEU A 253 20.20 -6.01 -6.95
C LEU A 253 19.36 -4.80 -6.51
N SER A 254 18.50 -4.97 -5.51
CA SER A 254 17.71 -3.87 -4.93
C SER A 254 18.59 -2.79 -4.31
N GLU A 255 19.64 -3.17 -3.57
CA GLU A 255 20.61 -2.23 -3.00
C GLU A 255 21.41 -1.50 -4.09
N ARG A 256 21.77 -2.19 -5.18
CA ARG A 256 22.39 -1.53 -6.34
C ARG A 256 21.46 -0.50 -6.99
N VAL A 257 20.15 -0.76 -7.03
CA VAL A 257 19.15 0.23 -7.49
C VAL A 257 19.05 1.42 -6.54
N ARG A 258 18.99 1.17 -5.22
CA ARG A 258 18.95 2.23 -4.20
C ARG A 258 20.18 3.13 -4.22
N GLN A 259 21.35 2.54 -4.46
CA GLN A 259 22.64 3.22 -4.57
C GLN A 259 22.84 3.91 -5.94
N GLY A 260 21.88 3.80 -6.86
CA GLY A 260 21.97 4.39 -8.20
C GLY A 260 22.98 3.72 -9.13
N ARG A 261 23.52 2.56 -8.77
CA ARG A 261 24.40 1.74 -9.63
C ARG A 261 23.63 1.00 -10.72
N LEU A 262 22.35 0.74 -10.48
CA LEU A 262 21.39 0.23 -11.44
C LEU A 262 20.16 1.16 -11.45
N HIS A 263 19.49 1.30 -12.58
CA HIS A 263 18.22 2.02 -12.63
C HIS A 263 17.05 1.15 -12.16
N ALA A 264 17.03 -0.10 -12.66
CA ALA A 264 16.04 -1.12 -12.35
C ALA A 264 16.62 -2.52 -12.60
N PHE A 265 15.92 -3.56 -12.17
CA PHE A 265 16.16 -4.94 -12.59
C PHE A 265 14.83 -5.67 -12.82
N VAL A 266 14.86 -6.71 -13.66
CA VAL A 266 13.69 -7.52 -14.02
C VAL A 266 13.95 -8.96 -13.63
N GLU A 267 12.94 -9.58 -13.04
CA GLU A 267 12.92 -11.01 -12.72
C GLU A 267 11.91 -11.69 -13.67
N ILE A 268 12.37 -12.69 -14.40
CA ILE A 268 11.59 -13.45 -15.38
C ILE A 268 11.52 -14.88 -14.87
N ASP A 269 10.31 -15.35 -14.55
CA ASP A 269 10.09 -16.71 -14.08
C ASP A 269 10.26 -17.75 -15.21
N ALA A 270 10.60 -19.00 -14.87
CA ALA A 270 10.98 -20.01 -15.86
C ALA A 270 9.78 -20.48 -16.71
N GLY A 271 8.58 -20.52 -16.11
CA GLY A 271 7.33 -20.87 -16.78
C GLY A 271 6.77 -19.82 -17.74
N VAL A 272 7.39 -18.63 -17.88
CA VAL A 272 6.92 -17.55 -18.77
C VAL A 272 6.93 -17.98 -20.25
N ILE A 273 7.79 -18.93 -20.63
CA ILE A 273 7.88 -19.44 -22.01
C ILE A 273 6.57 -20.11 -22.43
N HIS A 274 5.96 -20.94 -21.58
CA HIS A 274 4.69 -21.63 -21.86
C HIS A 274 3.73 -21.44 -20.68
N PRO A 275 2.99 -20.32 -20.62
CA PRO A 275 2.20 -19.97 -19.46
C PRO A 275 1.04 -20.95 -19.28
N THR A 276 1.05 -21.70 -18.18
CA THR A 276 -0.05 -22.58 -17.78
C THR A 276 -0.96 -21.82 -16.80
N ARG A 277 -2.28 -21.83 -17.01
CA ARG A 277 -3.21 -21.14 -16.09
C ARG A 277 -3.11 -21.76 -14.69
N GLY A 278 -2.77 -20.96 -13.68
CA GLY A 278 -2.79 -21.35 -12.27
C GLY A 278 -1.43 -21.62 -11.62
N THR A 279 -0.30 -21.51 -12.34
CA THR A 279 1.05 -21.67 -11.77
C THR A 279 1.72 -20.32 -11.49
N SER A 280 2.29 -20.18 -10.29
CA SER A 280 2.97 -18.97 -9.79
C SER A 280 4.35 -18.69 -10.41
N ASP A 281 4.77 -19.48 -11.40
CA ASP A 281 6.06 -19.38 -12.09
C ASP A 281 5.92 -18.77 -13.51
N THR A 282 4.91 -17.94 -13.72
CA THR A 282 4.60 -17.34 -15.04
C THR A 282 4.68 -15.81 -15.06
N ASP A 283 5.24 -15.21 -14.01
CA ASP A 283 5.27 -13.75 -13.86
C ASP A 283 6.58 -13.12 -14.34
N VAL A 284 6.46 -11.89 -14.84
CA VAL A 284 7.60 -11.00 -15.08
C VAL A 284 7.49 -9.83 -14.10
N ARG A 285 8.45 -9.73 -13.18
CA ARG A 285 8.46 -8.72 -12.10
C ARG A 285 9.49 -7.62 -12.38
N TYR A 286 9.06 -6.36 -12.30
CA TYR A 286 9.89 -5.18 -12.54
C TYR A 286 10.18 -4.45 -11.23
N TYR A 287 11.45 -4.22 -10.92
CA TYR A 287 11.91 -3.58 -9.69
C TYR A 287 12.68 -2.29 -10.01
N ALA A 288 12.15 -1.15 -9.55
CA ALA A 288 12.77 0.16 -9.67
C ALA A 288 12.49 1.01 -8.43
N LYS A 289 13.13 2.18 -8.32
CA LYS A 289 12.85 3.12 -7.22
C LYS A 289 11.42 3.67 -7.27
N ASN A 290 10.89 3.90 -8.48
CA ASN A 290 9.53 4.39 -8.75
C ASN A 290 8.84 3.54 -9.82
N PRO A 291 8.47 2.28 -9.55
CA PRO A 291 8.14 1.29 -10.58
C PRO A 291 6.84 1.58 -11.36
N ILE A 292 5.93 2.40 -10.81
CA ILE A 292 4.66 2.74 -11.45
C ILE A 292 4.82 3.86 -12.49
N MET A 293 5.68 4.85 -12.20
CA MET A 293 5.88 6.02 -13.06
C MET A 293 7.09 5.87 -13.99
N ASP A 294 7.56 4.64 -14.19
CA ASP A 294 8.75 4.35 -14.97
C ASP A 294 8.36 3.87 -16.37
N ASP A 295 8.67 4.70 -17.37
CA ASP A 295 8.39 4.39 -18.77
C ASP A 295 9.18 3.16 -19.27
N ILE A 296 10.31 2.82 -18.63
CA ILE A 296 11.08 1.61 -18.95
C ILE A 296 10.24 0.36 -18.73
N ARG A 297 9.35 0.34 -17.73
CA ARG A 297 8.42 -0.78 -17.51
C ARG A 297 7.49 -0.98 -18.70
N ARG A 298 6.96 0.11 -19.29
CA ARG A 298 6.08 0.04 -20.46
C ARG A 298 6.86 -0.41 -21.70
N TRP A 299 8.09 0.08 -21.84
CA TRP A 299 8.97 -0.26 -22.96
C TRP A 299 9.42 -1.73 -22.92
N ILE A 300 9.88 -2.24 -21.78
CA ILE A 300 10.51 -3.57 -21.65
C ILE A 300 9.56 -4.72 -21.97
N GLY A 301 8.25 -4.49 -21.82
CA GLY A 301 7.22 -5.46 -22.19
C GLY A 301 7.22 -5.81 -23.68
N GLY A 302 7.56 -4.88 -24.57
CA GLY A 302 7.64 -5.13 -26.01
C GLY A 302 8.73 -6.14 -26.37
N PRO A 303 10.02 -5.84 -26.08
CA PRO A 303 11.14 -6.74 -26.35
C PRO A 303 11.01 -8.12 -25.71
N ILE A 304 10.52 -8.21 -24.47
CA ILE A 304 10.32 -9.49 -23.78
C ILE A 304 9.30 -10.34 -24.54
N ASN A 305 8.14 -9.77 -24.87
CA ASN A 305 7.10 -10.52 -25.59
C ASN A 305 7.54 -10.88 -27.02
N GLU A 306 8.37 -10.07 -27.66
CA GLU A 306 8.95 -10.40 -28.96
C GLU A 306 9.91 -11.58 -28.90
N ALA A 307 10.83 -11.58 -27.93
CA ALA A 307 11.73 -12.70 -27.69
C ALA A 307 10.97 -13.99 -27.34
N LEU A 308 9.94 -13.91 -26.49
CA LEU A 308 9.09 -15.05 -26.15
C LEU A 308 8.34 -15.61 -27.37
N ARG A 309 7.86 -14.75 -28.29
CA ARG A 309 7.23 -15.20 -29.54
C ARG A 309 8.22 -15.97 -30.42
N HIS A 310 9.45 -15.46 -30.57
CA HIS A 310 10.50 -16.16 -31.31
C HIS A 310 10.81 -17.53 -30.71
N GLN A 311 10.93 -17.61 -29.38
CA GLN A 311 11.21 -18.87 -28.69
C GLN A 311 10.08 -19.89 -28.87
N ARG A 312 8.81 -19.46 -28.71
CA ARG A 312 7.64 -20.35 -28.88
C ARG A 312 7.51 -20.89 -30.31
N LEU A 313 7.85 -20.08 -31.31
CA LEU A 313 7.84 -20.51 -32.71
C LEU A 313 8.94 -21.52 -33.01
N ALA A 314 10.13 -21.32 -32.43
CA ALA A 314 11.22 -22.29 -32.50
C ALA A 314 10.82 -23.63 -31.85
N ASP A 315 10.22 -23.60 -30.66
CA ASP A 315 9.73 -24.79 -29.95
C ASP A 315 8.61 -25.51 -30.74
N ALA A 316 7.78 -24.76 -31.48
CA ALA A 316 6.74 -25.31 -32.35
C ALA A 316 7.24 -25.82 -33.71
N GLY A 317 8.54 -25.67 -34.01
CA GLY A 317 9.13 -26.08 -35.29
C GLY A 317 8.75 -25.20 -36.48
N ILE A 318 8.23 -23.99 -36.24
CA ILE A 318 7.83 -23.04 -37.30
C ILE A 318 9.01 -22.12 -37.58
N ALA A 319 9.55 -22.16 -38.80
CA ALA A 319 10.60 -21.23 -39.22
C ALA A 319 10.09 -19.79 -39.18
N ALA A 320 10.80 -18.88 -38.49
CA ALA A 320 10.40 -17.47 -38.40
C ALA A 320 10.27 -16.78 -39.77
N SER A 321 11.02 -17.26 -40.77
CA SER A 321 10.93 -16.81 -42.17
C SER A 321 9.64 -17.22 -42.88
N ALA A 322 8.90 -18.20 -42.36
CA ALA A 322 7.60 -18.61 -42.90
C ALA A 322 6.46 -17.67 -42.46
N VAL A 323 6.69 -16.87 -41.42
CA VAL A 323 5.69 -15.97 -40.81
C VAL A 323 6.28 -14.60 -40.42
N PRO A 324 6.97 -13.89 -41.34
CA PRO A 324 7.58 -12.60 -41.04
C PRO A 324 6.55 -11.56 -40.58
N ASP A 325 5.33 -11.66 -41.12
CA ASP A 325 4.22 -10.74 -40.83
C ASP A 325 3.71 -10.84 -39.37
N LEU A 326 3.94 -11.96 -38.67
CA LEU A 326 3.54 -12.13 -37.25
C LEU A 326 4.36 -11.25 -36.29
N PHE A 327 5.50 -10.74 -36.75
CA PHE A 327 6.42 -9.92 -35.95
C PHE A 327 6.35 -8.43 -36.32
N VAL A 328 5.63 -8.07 -37.38
CA VAL A 328 5.48 -6.67 -37.78
C VAL A 328 4.52 -5.96 -36.82
N TRP A 329 5.05 -4.99 -36.07
CA TRP A 329 4.23 -4.11 -35.27
C TRP A 329 3.53 -3.08 -36.16
N VAL A 330 2.21 -3.12 -36.18
CA VAL A 330 1.39 -2.09 -36.83
C VAL A 330 1.24 -0.92 -35.86
N ASN A 331 1.95 0.17 -36.12
CA ASN A 331 1.81 1.40 -35.34
C ASN A 331 0.53 2.12 -35.74
N VAL A 332 -0.40 2.24 -34.80
CA VAL A 332 -1.59 3.09 -34.97
C VAL A 332 -1.16 4.53 -34.72
N ARG A 333 -1.17 5.36 -35.77
CA ARG A 333 -0.88 6.79 -35.65
C ARG A 333 -2.18 7.54 -35.32
N PRO A 334 -2.18 8.45 -34.33
CA PRO A 334 -3.32 9.31 -34.08
C PRO A 334 -3.38 10.38 -35.16
N GLU A 335 -4.34 10.22 -36.07
CA GLU A 335 -4.69 11.26 -37.05
C GLU A 335 -5.92 12.02 -36.56
N GLY A 336 -6.01 13.31 -36.90
CA GLY A 336 -7.23 14.08 -36.68
C GLY A 336 -8.32 13.70 -37.69
N LEU A 337 -9.49 14.34 -37.57
CA LEU A 337 -10.58 14.12 -38.51
C LEU A 337 -10.30 14.83 -39.84
N VAL A 338 -10.54 14.12 -40.95
CA VAL A 338 -10.54 14.73 -42.29
C VAL A 338 -11.68 15.74 -42.40
N THR A 339 -11.42 16.88 -43.03
CA THR A 339 -12.43 17.92 -43.26
C THR A 339 -12.63 18.15 -44.75
N ALA A 340 -13.87 18.36 -45.17
CA ALA A 340 -14.18 18.74 -46.54
C ALA A 340 -14.40 20.26 -46.61
N HIS A 341 -13.75 20.93 -47.56
CA HIS A 341 -14.06 22.32 -47.82
C HIS A 341 -15.50 22.44 -48.33
N VAL A 342 -16.36 23.11 -47.55
CA VAL A 342 -17.82 23.23 -47.79
C VAL A 342 -18.17 23.82 -49.17
N ARG A 343 -17.26 24.56 -49.81
CA ARG A 343 -17.48 25.19 -51.12
C ARG A 343 -16.79 24.48 -52.31
N THR A 344 -15.67 23.81 -52.11
CA THR A 344 -14.89 23.20 -53.20
C THR A 344 -15.01 21.67 -53.24
N GLY A 345 -15.49 21.04 -52.17
CA GLY A 345 -15.58 19.59 -52.06
C GLY A 345 -14.21 18.90 -51.90
N GLU A 346 -13.11 19.66 -51.87
CA GLU A 346 -11.78 19.10 -51.62
C GLU A 346 -11.70 18.57 -50.19
N ILE A 347 -11.29 17.31 -50.09
CA ILE A 347 -11.01 16.63 -48.83
C ILE A 347 -9.61 17.05 -48.41
N GLN A 348 -9.54 17.82 -47.33
CA GLN A 348 -8.28 18.17 -46.69
C GLN A 348 -7.90 17.03 -45.75
N GLU A 349 -6.81 16.33 -46.08
CA GLU A 349 -6.25 15.33 -45.17
C GLU A 349 -5.93 15.98 -43.82
N SER A 350 -6.22 15.26 -42.74
CA SER A 350 -5.89 15.75 -41.41
C SER A 350 -4.39 15.95 -41.33
N THR A 351 -3.95 17.15 -40.97
CA THR A 351 -2.58 17.34 -40.51
C THR A 351 -2.46 16.61 -39.18
N GLY A 352 -1.43 15.76 -39.02
CA GLY A 352 -1.27 14.86 -37.87
C GLY A 352 -1.64 15.51 -36.55
N ALA A 353 -2.48 14.82 -35.76
CA ALA A 353 -2.91 15.30 -34.46
C ALA A 353 -1.68 15.36 -33.55
N ASN A 354 -1.02 16.51 -33.47
CA ASN A 354 0.10 16.73 -32.58
C ASN A 354 -0.41 16.61 -31.14
N GLU A 355 -0.22 15.43 -30.52
CA GLU A 355 -0.67 15.08 -29.17
C GLU A 355 -0.24 16.14 -28.15
N VAL A 356 0.97 16.69 -28.33
CA VAL A 356 1.52 17.77 -27.51
C VAL A 356 0.61 19.00 -27.54
N ARG A 357 0.08 19.39 -28.70
CA ARG A 357 -0.86 20.54 -28.80
C ARG A 357 -2.18 20.23 -28.10
N ALA A 358 -2.72 19.04 -28.32
CA ALA A 358 -4.01 18.63 -27.78
C ALA A 358 -4.04 18.60 -26.24
N ILE A 359 -2.89 18.36 -25.60
CA ILE A 359 -2.77 18.33 -24.14
C ILE A 359 -2.22 19.65 -23.58
N ALA A 360 -1.16 20.20 -24.16
CA ALA A 360 -0.47 21.35 -23.58
C ALA A 360 -1.29 22.64 -23.65
N VAL A 361 -2.01 22.87 -24.74
CA VAL A 361 -2.77 24.12 -24.94
C VAL A 361 -3.92 24.26 -23.94
N PRO A 362 -4.81 23.26 -23.75
CA PRO A 362 -5.87 23.37 -22.75
C PRO A 362 -5.34 23.50 -21.31
N VAL A 363 -4.29 22.76 -20.96
CA VAL A 363 -3.66 22.85 -19.63
C VAL A 363 -3.09 24.24 -19.40
N ALA A 364 -2.33 24.78 -20.36
CA ALA A 364 -1.78 26.12 -20.29
C ALA A 364 -2.89 27.18 -20.20
N ALA A 365 -3.98 27.04 -20.95
CA ALA A 365 -5.11 27.96 -20.92
C ALA A 365 -5.78 28.01 -19.53
N VAL A 366 -6.03 26.85 -18.90
CA VAL A 366 -6.61 26.77 -17.55
C VAL A 366 -5.66 27.38 -16.51
N MET A 367 -4.38 27.01 -16.54
CA MET A 367 -3.39 27.51 -15.59
C MET A 367 -3.20 29.02 -15.72
N LEU A 368 -3.13 29.53 -16.95
CA LEU A 368 -2.96 30.96 -17.22
C LEU A 368 -4.19 31.76 -16.79
N MET A 369 -5.41 31.28 -17.11
CA MET A 369 -6.63 31.92 -16.65
C MET A 369 -6.71 31.93 -15.12
N PHE A 370 -6.45 30.80 -14.47
CA PHE A 370 -6.42 30.71 -13.01
C PHE A 370 -5.46 31.74 -12.40
N LEU A 371 -4.22 31.77 -12.90
CA LEU A 371 -3.19 32.71 -12.46
C LEU A 371 -3.68 34.16 -12.58
N LEU A 372 -4.21 34.55 -13.74
CA LEU A 372 -4.62 35.93 -14.01
C LEU A 372 -5.88 36.34 -13.24
N ILE A 373 -6.84 35.43 -13.08
CA ILE A 373 -8.04 35.67 -12.25
C ILE A 373 -7.60 35.93 -10.81
N MET A 374 -6.73 35.09 -10.26
CA MET A 374 -6.24 35.25 -8.89
C MET A 374 -5.39 36.50 -8.74
N MET A 375 -4.54 36.81 -9.72
CA MET A 375 -3.71 38.01 -9.72
C MET A 375 -4.55 39.30 -9.75
N GLY A 376 -5.67 39.32 -10.48
CA GLY A 376 -6.56 40.49 -10.56
C GLY A 376 -7.57 40.61 -9.42
N ALA A 377 -8.13 39.49 -8.95
CA ALA A 377 -9.25 39.49 -8.01
C ALA A 377 -8.83 39.34 -6.54
N SER A 378 -7.83 38.50 -6.24
CA SER A 378 -7.42 38.22 -4.86
C SER A 378 -6.91 39.45 -4.10
N PRO A 379 -6.13 40.38 -4.69
CA PRO A 379 -5.65 41.56 -3.96
C PRO A 379 -6.76 42.53 -3.53
N LEU A 380 -7.98 42.40 -4.08
CA LEU A 380 -9.09 43.27 -3.71
C LEU A 380 -9.53 43.07 -2.26
N ILE A 381 -9.43 41.85 -1.72
CA ILE A 381 -9.82 41.59 -0.33
C ILE A 381 -8.90 42.32 0.66
N THR A 382 -7.58 42.27 0.42
CA THR A 382 -6.59 42.90 1.29
C THR A 382 -6.59 44.40 1.10
N SER A 383 -6.71 44.88 -0.13
CA SER A 383 -6.75 46.32 -0.43
C SER A 383 -7.94 47.03 0.24
N VAL A 384 -9.15 46.45 0.16
CA VAL A 384 -10.32 47.05 0.81
C VAL A 384 -10.20 46.99 2.33
N MET A 385 -9.70 45.86 2.85
CA MET A 385 -9.49 45.68 4.29
C MET A 385 -8.47 46.67 4.83
N GLU A 386 -7.35 46.89 4.15
CA GLU A 386 -6.32 47.86 4.52
C GLU A 386 -6.88 49.28 4.55
N GLU A 387 -7.63 49.68 3.52
CA GLU A 387 -8.27 51.00 3.47
C GLU A 387 -9.31 51.21 4.56
N LYS A 388 -10.02 50.15 4.95
CA LYS A 388 -10.95 50.17 6.08
C LYS A 388 -10.19 50.33 7.40
N THR A 389 -9.17 49.50 7.64
CA THR A 389 -8.37 49.52 8.89
C THR A 389 -7.60 50.83 9.07
N GLN A 390 -7.14 51.43 7.97
CA GLN A 390 -6.45 52.73 7.98
C GLN A 390 -7.41 53.94 8.01
N ARG A 391 -8.74 53.72 8.11
CA ARG A 391 -9.78 54.76 8.05
C ARG A 391 -9.77 55.62 6.78
N ILE A 392 -9.10 55.15 5.72
CA ILE A 392 -9.09 55.81 4.40
C ILE A 392 -10.49 55.72 3.78
N ALA A 393 -11.16 54.57 3.93
CA ALA A 393 -12.50 54.36 3.41
C ALA A 393 -13.54 55.34 3.98
N GLU A 394 -13.44 55.71 5.27
CA GLU A 394 -14.36 56.67 5.92
C GLU A 394 -14.28 58.06 5.28
N VAL A 395 -13.06 58.52 4.99
CA VAL A 395 -12.81 59.83 4.36
C VAL A 395 -13.27 59.82 2.89
N LEU A 396 -12.95 58.75 2.15
CA LEU A 396 -13.33 58.63 0.74
C LEU A 396 -14.85 58.54 0.55
N LEU A 397 -15.54 57.84 1.44
CA LEU A 397 -17.01 57.73 1.40
C LEU A 397 -17.74 59.05 1.66
N GLY A 398 -17.06 60.05 2.23
CA GLY A 398 -17.58 61.43 2.30
C GLY A 398 -17.60 62.15 0.95
N SER A 399 -16.83 61.67 -0.04
CA SER A 399 -16.67 62.29 -1.37
C SER A 399 -17.21 61.44 -2.53
N VAL A 400 -17.28 60.12 -2.38
CA VAL A 400 -17.76 59.19 -3.42
C VAL A 400 -18.78 58.18 -2.89
N ARG A 401 -19.69 57.71 -3.75
CA ARG A 401 -20.67 56.70 -3.36
C ARG A 401 -19.99 55.33 -3.17
N PRO A 402 -20.42 54.48 -2.22
CA PRO A 402 -19.85 53.14 -1.99
C PRO A 402 -19.77 52.28 -3.26
N PHE A 403 -20.81 52.30 -4.09
CA PHE A 403 -20.83 51.56 -5.35
C PHE A 403 -19.76 52.05 -6.34
N GLN A 404 -19.56 53.37 -6.45
CA GLN A 404 -18.53 53.94 -7.33
C GLN A 404 -17.13 53.58 -6.84
N PHE A 405 -16.94 53.57 -5.51
CA PHE A 405 -15.69 53.17 -4.90
C PHE A 405 -15.36 51.69 -5.17
N MET A 406 -16.34 50.80 -4.98
CA MET A 406 -16.18 49.38 -5.31
C MET A 406 -15.95 49.16 -6.81
N ALA A 407 -16.74 49.81 -7.67
CA ALA A 407 -16.61 49.68 -9.13
C ALA A 407 -15.24 50.13 -9.63
N GLY A 408 -14.69 51.23 -9.09
CA GLY A 408 -13.33 51.68 -9.41
C GLY A 408 -12.26 50.64 -9.07
N LYS A 409 -12.40 49.95 -7.93
CA LYS A 409 -11.50 48.83 -7.56
C LYS A 409 -11.62 47.64 -8.49
N LEU A 410 -12.85 47.27 -8.89
CA LEU A 410 -13.06 46.17 -9.83
C LEU A 410 -12.42 46.48 -11.19
N LEU A 411 -12.57 47.71 -11.69
CA LEU A 411 -11.90 48.15 -12.91
C LEU A 411 -10.38 48.13 -12.77
N GLY A 412 -9.84 48.49 -11.60
CA GLY A 412 -8.42 48.34 -11.28
C GLY A 412 -7.96 46.87 -11.35
N GLY A 413 -8.72 45.94 -10.77
CA GLY A 413 -8.43 44.50 -10.85
C GLY A 413 -8.44 43.98 -12.28
N VAL A 414 -9.38 44.45 -13.11
CA VAL A 414 -9.41 44.16 -14.55
C VAL A 414 -8.16 44.69 -15.24
N ALA A 415 -7.76 45.94 -14.97
CA ALA A 415 -6.56 46.52 -15.55
C ALA A 415 -5.28 45.76 -15.17
N VAL A 416 -5.16 45.31 -13.92
CA VAL A 416 -4.04 44.47 -13.45
C VAL A 416 -3.97 43.17 -14.23
N ALA A 417 -5.09 42.47 -14.38
CA ALA A 417 -5.10 41.20 -15.09
C ALA A 417 -4.90 41.36 -16.60
N LEU A 418 -5.43 42.43 -17.21
CA LEU A 418 -5.17 42.73 -18.63
C LEU A 418 -3.68 43.01 -18.85
N THR A 419 -3.06 43.80 -17.98
CA THR A 419 -1.61 44.05 -18.01
C THR A 419 -0.83 42.75 -17.82
N GLY A 420 -1.19 41.94 -16.83
CA GLY A 420 -0.60 40.62 -16.60
C GLY A 420 -0.72 39.72 -17.83
N SER A 421 -1.90 39.67 -18.44
CA SER A 421 -2.16 38.85 -19.61
C SER A 421 -1.31 39.27 -20.81
N ALA A 422 -1.10 40.57 -21.02
CA ALA A 422 -0.23 41.07 -22.07
C ALA A 422 1.22 40.62 -21.85
N VAL A 423 1.71 40.64 -20.61
CA VAL A 423 3.05 40.17 -20.25
C VAL A 423 3.18 38.66 -20.45
N TYR A 424 2.27 37.86 -19.90
CA TYR A 424 2.35 36.39 -19.97
C TYR A 424 2.11 35.86 -21.39
N LEU A 425 1.11 36.38 -22.11
CA LEU A 425 0.87 35.99 -23.51
C LEU A 425 2.00 36.49 -24.42
N GLY A 426 2.50 37.71 -24.22
CA GLY A 426 3.64 38.24 -24.96
C GLY A 426 4.90 37.38 -24.80
N ALA A 427 5.21 37.00 -23.55
CA ALA A 427 6.31 36.08 -23.25
C ALA A 427 6.09 34.68 -23.87
N GLY A 428 4.88 34.14 -23.75
CA GLY A 428 4.52 32.83 -24.32
C GLY A 428 4.65 32.81 -25.85
N ILE A 429 4.17 33.85 -26.54
CA ILE A 429 4.31 34.01 -27.99
C ILE A 429 5.78 34.17 -28.37
N ALA A 430 6.57 34.97 -27.63
CA ALA A 430 7.99 35.13 -27.91
C ALA A 430 8.78 33.82 -27.80
N VAL A 431 8.45 32.98 -26.81
CA VAL A 431 9.00 31.61 -26.69
C VAL A 431 8.53 30.73 -27.84
N ALA A 432 7.24 30.77 -28.18
CA ALA A 432 6.69 29.99 -29.29
C ALA A 432 7.36 30.34 -30.63
N VAL A 433 7.64 31.62 -30.88
CA VAL A 433 8.39 32.06 -32.07
C VAL A 433 9.81 31.49 -32.07
N ARG A 434 10.52 31.53 -30.93
CA ARG A 434 11.89 31.00 -30.84
C ARG A 434 12.00 29.49 -31.04
N LEU A 435 10.97 28.75 -30.65
CA LEU A 435 10.92 27.29 -30.78
C LEU A 435 10.22 26.81 -32.05
N ALA A 436 9.84 27.72 -32.96
CA ALA A 436 9.04 27.42 -34.15
C ALA A 436 7.70 26.72 -33.83
N TRP A 437 7.09 27.08 -32.70
CA TRP A 437 5.83 26.55 -32.17
C TRP A 437 4.61 27.45 -32.45
N THR A 438 4.76 28.44 -33.32
CA THR A 438 3.70 29.42 -33.64
C THR A 438 2.45 28.75 -34.20
N ALA A 439 2.58 27.64 -34.93
CA ALA A 439 1.47 26.85 -35.45
C ALA A 439 0.62 26.18 -34.35
N TYR A 440 1.15 26.04 -33.13
CA TYR A 440 0.44 25.45 -32.00
C TYR A 440 -0.38 26.47 -31.20
N VAL A 441 -0.14 27.77 -31.38
CA VAL A 441 -0.82 28.84 -30.65
C VAL A 441 -2.21 29.07 -31.25
N PRO A 442 -3.30 28.88 -30.47
CA PRO A 442 -4.66 29.10 -30.96
C PRO A 442 -5.04 30.59 -30.92
N TYR A 443 -4.64 31.34 -31.94
CA TYR A 443 -4.91 32.78 -32.03
C TYR A 443 -6.41 33.11 -32.08
N ASP A 444 -7.23 32.19 -32.58
CA ASP A 444 -8.68 32.25 -32.65
C ASP A 444 -9.37 32.30 -31.27
N LEU A 445 -8.70 31.80 -30.23
CA LEU A 445 -9.22 31.80 -28.86
C LEU A 445 -8.89 33.07 -28.08
N LEU A 446 -8.01 33.93 -28.57
CA LEU A 446 -7.62 35.16 -27.86
C LEU A 446 -8.81 36.07 -27.52
N PRO A 447 -9.77 36.34 -28.44
CA PRO A 447 -10.95 37.16 -28.10
C PRO A 447 -11.79 36.54 -26.98
N TRP A 448 -11.97 35.22 -26.99
CA TRP A 448 -12.69 34.49 -25.95
C TRP A 448 -11.94 34.55 -24.61
N PHE A 449 -10.62 34.36 -24.64
CA PHE A 449 -9.76 34.48 -23.47
C PHE A 449 -9.93 35.82 -22.77
N PHE A 450 -9.81 36.95 -23.49
CA PHE A 450 -9.96 38.28 -22.88
C PHE A 450 -11.38 38.53 -22.37
N THR A 451 -12.40 38.10 -23.12
CA THR A 451 -13.80 38.25 -22.71
C THR A 451 -14.08 37.51 -21.41
N TYR A 452 -13.68 36.24 -21.35
CA TYR A 452 -13.83 35.40 -20.17
C TYR A 452 -13.00 35.89 -18.99
N LEU A 453 -11.79 36.40 -19.24
CA LEU A 453 -10.94 36.98 -18.22
C LEU A 453 -11.62 38.18 -17.53
N VAL A 454 -12.14 39.13 -18.31
CA VAL A 454 -12.84 40.31 -17.76
C VAL A 454 -14.06 39.89 -16.94
N VAL A 455 -14.90 38.99 -17.48
CA VAL A 455 -16.08 38.47 -16.77
C VAL A 455 -15.68 37.80 -15.45
N ALA A 456 -14.64 36.94 -15.47
CA ALA A 456 -14.15 36.24 -14.29
C ALA A 456 -13.68 37.20 -13.20
N ILE A 457 -12.91 38.23 -13.56
CA ILE A 457 -12.36 39.17 -12.58
C ILE A 457 -13.46 40.05 -11.99
N VAL A 458 -14.40 40.53 -12.79
CA VAL A 458 -15.50 41.35 -12.26
C VAL A 458 -16.36 40.50 -11.32
N MET A 459 -16.66 39.26 -11.69
CA MET A 459 -17.46 38.33 -10.88
C MET A 459 -16.78 37.97 -9.56
N ILE A 460 -15.56 37.43 -9.62
CA ILE A 460 -14.82 36.96 -8.45
C ILE A 460 -14.32 38.14 -7.62
N GLY A 461 -13.92 39.23 -8.28
CA GLY A 461 -13.50 40.47 -7.65
C GLY A 461 -14.61 41.16 -6.88
N ALA A 462 -15.87 41.14 -7.36
CA ALA A 462 -17.00 41.69 -6.62
C ALA A 462 -17.20 40.98 -5.28
N VAL A 463 -17.03 39.65 -5.26
CA VAL A 463 -17.09 38.86 -4.03
C VAL A 463 -15.91 39.19 -3.12
N TYR A 464 -14.68 39.22 -3.63
CA TYR A 464 -13.50 39.58 -2.82
C TYR A 464 -13.56 41.00 -2.25
N ALA A 465 -14.03 41.98 -3.02
CA ALA A 465 -14.22 43.35 -2.55
C ALA A 465 -15.29 43.42 -1.44
N ALA A 466 -16.40 42.70 -1.60
CA ALA A 466 -17.44 42.60 -0.58
C ALA A 466 -16.92 41.94 0.71
N LEU A 467 -16.16 40.84 0.59
CA LEU A 467 -15.52 40.20 1.74
C LEU A 467 -14.50 41.11 2.42
N GLY A 468 -13.67 41.81 1.65
CA GLY A 468 -12.67 42.74 2.17
C GLY A 468 -13.30 43.88 2.97
N SER A 469 -14.49 44.36 2.55
CA SER A 469 -15.24 45.37 3.29
C SER A 469 -15.82 44.85 4.61
N ALA A 470 -16.05 43.54 4.73
CA ALA A 470 -16.61 42.90 5.91
C ALA A 470 -15.54 42.44 6.92
N CYS A 471 -14.32 42.14 6.46
CA CYS A 471 -13.21 41.76 7.32
C CYS A 471 -12.58 42.97 8.01
N SER A 472 -12.14 42.77 9.24
CA SER A 472 -11.30 43.73 9.98
C SER A 472 -9.86 43.22 10.16
N GLU A 473 -9.66 41.90 10.06
CA GLU A 473 -8.36 41.26 10.23
C GLU A 473 -8.02 40.32 9.07
N ALA A 474 -6.72 40.17 8.78
CA ALA A 474 -6.22 39.30 7.73
C ALA A 474 -6.59 37.82 7.95
N ARG A 475 -6.70 37.38 9.22
CA ARG A 475 -7.09 36.02 9.59
C ARG A 475 -8.51 35.70 9.11
N ASP A 476 -9.44 36.62 9.30
CA ASP A 476 -10.84 36.47 8.86
C ASP A 476 -10.92 36.42 7.33
N ALA A 477 -10.18 37.32 6.66
CA ALA A 477 -10.08 37.37 5.20
C ALA A 477 -9.58 36.04 4.62
N GLN A 478 -8.58 35.40 5.23
CA GLN A 478 -8.08 34.10 4.79
C GLN A 478 -9.13 32.99 4.94
N SER A 479 -9.86 32.96 6.07
CA SER A 479 -10.90 31.95 6.32
C SER A 479 -12.10 32.08 5.38
N LEU A 480 -12.48 33.31 5.02
CA LEU A 480 -13.60 33.59 4.11
C LEU A 480 -13.21 33.51 2.63
N SER A 481 -11.92 33.59 2.30
CA SER A 481 -11.44 33.44 0.92
C SER A 481 -11.56 32.01 0.41
N PHE A 482 -11.45 31.00 1.27
CA PHE A 482 -11.39 29.61 0.84
C PHE A 482 -12.66 29.14 0.09
N PRO A 483 -13.90 29.43 0.54
CA PRO A 483 -15.10 29.09 -0.23
C PRO A 483 -15.22 29.80 -1.58
N VAL A 484 -14.64 30.99 -1.74
CA VAL A 484 -14.61 31.74 -3.01
C VAL A 484 -13.58 31.15 -3.96
N LEU A 485 -12.44 30.70 -3.42
CA LEU A 485 -11.37 30.07 -4.17
C LEU A 485 -11.76 28.70 -4.71
N LEU A 486 -12.57 27.93 -3.97
CA LEU A 486 -12.90 26.54 -4.32
C LEU A 486 -13.52 26.43 -5.73
N PRO A 487 -14.56 27.20 -6.12
CA PRO A 487 -15.06 27.21 -7.49
C PRO A 487 -14.01 27.55 -8.56
N VAL A 488 -13.06 28.45 -8.24
CA VAL A 488 -11.98 28.82 -9.16
C VAL A 488 -10.95 27.70 -9.33
N LEU A 489 -10.81 26.82 -8.33
CA LEU A 489 -9.92 25.64 -8.35
C LEU A 489 -10.53 24.40 -9.01
N ILE A 490 -11.86 24.23 -9.00
CA ILE A 490 -12.54 23.06 -9.60
C ILE A 490 -12.01 22.74 -11.02
N PRO A 491 -11.88 23.69 -11.95
CA PRO A 491 -11.34 23.45 -13.29
C PRO A 491 -9.96 22.79 -13.30
N MET A 492 -9.10 23.14 -12.35
CA MET A 492 -7.75 22.59 -12.23
C MET A 492 -7.76 21.13 -11.79
N PHE A 493 -8.65 20.76 -10.87
CA PHE A 493 -8.87 19.37 -10.48
C PHE A 493 -9.56 18.54 -11.56
N MET A 494 -10.31 19.18 -12.46
CA MET A 494 -11.07 18.52 -13.52
C MET A 494 -10.31 18.42 -14.86
N LEU A 495 -9.02 18.81 -14.91
CA LEU A 495 -8.19 18.73 -16.12
C LEU A 495 -8.18 17.32 -16.71
N GLY A 496 -7.85 16.30 -15.90
CA GLY A 496 -7.73 14.91 -16.37
C GLY A 496 -9.02 14.32 -16.94
N PRO A 497 -10.16 14.36 -16.21
CA PRO A 497 -11.44 13.87 -16.71
C PRO A 497 -11.91 14.57 -17.98
N ILE A 498 -11.72 15.89 -18.09
CA ILE A 498 -12.21 16.66 -19.23
C ILE A 498 -11.32 16.49 -20.46
N LEU A 499 -9.99 16.39 -20.29
CA LEU A 499 -9.08 16.04 -21.39
C LEU A 499 -9.42 14.69 -22.04
N LYS A 500 -9.96 13.74 -21.27
CA LYS A 500 -10.42 12.45 -21.79
C LYS A 500 -11.81 12.51 -22.43
N SER A 501 -12.66 13.44 -21.99
CA SER A 501 -14.07 13.51 -22.38
C SER A 501 -14.58 14.96 -22.46
N PRO A 502 -14.12 15.75 -23.45
CA PRO A 502 -14.44 17.18 -23.56
C PRO A 502 -15.92 17.47 -23.77
N ASP A 503 -16.62 16.56 -24.45
CA ASP A 503 -18.05 16.66 -24.74
C ASP A 503 -18.92 15.91 -23.74
N GLY A 504 -18.32 15.39 -22.66
CA GLY A 504 -19.04 14.69 -21.62
C GLY A 504 -20.06 15.59 -20.90
N PRO A 505 -21.07 14.98 -20.24
CA PRO A 505 -22.09 15.72 -19.50
C PRO A 505 -21.48 16.55 -18.36
N LEU A 506 -20.44 16.02 -17.70
CA LEU A 506 -19.71 16.73 -16.63
C LEU A 506 -19.01 18.00 -17.16
N ALA A 507 -18.28 17.86 -18.27
CA ALA A 507 -17.56 18.97 -18.91
C ALA A 507 -18.53 20.07 -19.36
N THR A 508 -19.67 19.66 -19.94
CA THR A 508 -20.74 20.56 -20.35
C THR A 508 -21.36 21.28 -19.16
N ALA A 509 -21.79 20.56 -18.12
CA ALA A 509 -22.44 21.16 -16.95
C ALA A 509 -21.54 22.18 -16.24
N LEU A 510 -20.27 21.86 -16.01
CA LEU A 510 -19.33 22.77 -15.35
C LEU A 510 -18.96 23.99 -16.20
N SER A 511 -19.08 23.89 -17.52
CA SER A 511 -18.90 25.03 -18.43
C SER A 511 -20.05 26.04 -18.37
N PHE A 512 -21.21 25.66 -17.83
CA PHE A 512 -22.32 26.59 -17.57
C PHE A 512 -22.38 27.10 -16.13
N PHE A 513 -21.57 26.53 -15.23
CA PHE A 513 -21.49 27.00 -13.85
C PHE A 513 -20.60 28.26 -13.77
N PRO A 514 -21.14 29.46 -13.46
CA PRO A 514 -20.48 30.73 -13.75
C PRO A 514 -19.06 30.89 -13.20
N PRO A 515 -18.75 30.58 -11.93
CA PRO A 515 -17.39 30.71 -11.42
C PRO A 515 -16.35 29.82 -12.11
N CYS A 516 -16.77 28.67 -12.64
CA CYS A 516 -15.92 27.75 -13.39
C CYS A 516 -15.95 28.02 -14.91
N MET A 517 -16.98 28.70 -15.41
CA MET A 517 -17.22 28.90 -16.84
C MET A 517 -16.00 29.49 -17.59
N PRO A 518 -15.34 30.56 -17.11
CA PRO A 518 -14.26 31.22 -17.87
C PRO A 518 -13.13 30.27 -18.24
N THR A 519 -12.68 29.49 -17.25
CA THR A 519 -11.59 28.52 -17.38
C THR A 519 -12.05 27.26 -18.11
N MET A 520 -13.25 26.74 -17.78
CA MET A 520 -13.76 25.49 -18.37
C MET A 520 -14.13 25.61 -19.83
N MET A 521 -14.83 26.69 -20.21
CA MET A 521 -15.28 26.88 -21.58
C MET A 521 -14.07 27.13 -22.50
N LEU A 522 -13.10 27.94 -22.05
CA LEU A 522 -11.86 28.17 -22.80
C LEU A 522 -11.08 26.87 -23.00
N MET A 523 -10.96 26.05 -21.94
CA MET A 523 -10.29 24.76 -22.03
C MET A 523 -10.94 23.87 -23.08
N ARG A 524 -12.27 23.72 -23.05
CA ARG A 524 -13.01 22.89 -24.02
C ARG A 524 -12.91 23.43 -25.45
N GLN A 525 -12.97 24.75 -25.64
CA GLN A 525 -12.78 25.37 -26.95
C GLN A 525 -11.38 25.15 -27.53
N SER A 526 -10.37 25.00 -26.67
CA SER A 526 -8.99 24.73 -27.09
C SER A 526 -8.70 23.27 -27.46
N MET A 527 -9.65 22.37 -27.22
CA MET A 527 -9.50 20.95 -27.57
C MET A 527 -9.89 20.68 -29.03
N PRO A 528 -9.32 19.64 -29.66
CA PRO A 528 -9.72 19.19 -30.99
C PRO A 528 -11.21 18.84 -31.04
N GLY A 529 -11.92 19.32 -32.06
CA GLY A 529 -13.39 19.20 -32.19
C GLY A 529 -14.15 20.44 -31.72
N GLY A 530 -13.55 21.26 -30.87
CA GLY A 530 -14.14 22.49 -30.36
C GLY A 530 -15.45 22.25 -29.60
N VAL A 531 -16.24 23.32 -29.46
CA VAL A 531 -17.54 23.26 -28.79
C VAL A 531 -18.60 23.83 -29.74
N PRO A 532 -19.84 23.31 -29.77
CA PRO A 532 -20.91 23.91 -30.55
C PRO A 532 -21.01 25.42 -30.30
N VAL A 533 -21.07 26.21 -31.38
CA VAL A 533 -20.94 27.68 -31.34
C VAL A 533 -21.93 28.35 -30.38
N TRP A 534 -23.10 27.76 -30.16
CA TRP A 534 -24.10 28.29 -29.22
C TRP A 534 -23.68 28.16 -27.74
N GLN A 535 -22.90 27.14 -27.36
CA GLN A 535 -22.52 26.92 -25.95
C GLN A 535 -21.67 28.07 -25.40
N PRO A 536 -20.59 28.54 -26.08
CA PRO A 536 -19.82 29.71 -25.64
C PRO A 536 -20.67 30.96 -25.39
N TRP A 537 -21.61 31.26 -26.30
CA TRP A 537 -22.49 32.44 -26.17
C TRP A 537 -23.51 32.27 -25.05
N ALA A 538 -24.15 31.10 -24.95
CA ALA A 538 -25.10 30.81 -23.88
C ALA A 538 -24.43 30.85 -22.50
N ALA A 539 -23.26 30.23 -22.37
CA ALA A 539 -22.48 30.22 -21.14
C ALA A 539 -21.99 31.62 -20.75
N LEU A 540 -21.54 32.42 -21.74
CA LEU A 540 -21.19 33.82 -21.54
C LEU A 540 -22.39 34.63 -21.05
N GLY A 541 -23.58 34.43 -21.63
CA GLY A 541 -24.81 35.08 -21.20
C GLY A 541 -25.19 34.73 -19.75
N VAL A 542 -25.14 33.46 -19.40
CA VAL A 542 -25.37 32.98 -18.02
C VAL A 542 -24.35 33.58 -17.05
N SER A 543 -23.08 33.62 -17.44
CA SER A 543 -22.02 34.17 -16.59
C SER A 543 -22.08 35.68 -16.46
N LEU A 544 -22.48 36.41 -17.49
CA LEU A 544 -22.74 37.85 -17.43
C LEU A 544 -23.92 38.15 -16.49
N ALA A 545 -25.03 37.42 -16.60
CA ALA A 545 -26.18 37.57 -15.71
C ALA A 545 -25.78 37.32 -14.24
N PHE A 546 -25.01 36.26 -13.99
CA PHE A 546 -24.48 35.96 -12.66
C PHE A 546 -23.47 37.01 -12.19
N THR A 547 -22.64 37.55 -13.08
CA THR A 547 -21.69 38.63 -12.76
C THR A 547 -22.43 39.89 -12.32
N VAL A 548 -23.49 40.28 -13.03
CA VAL A 548 -24.35 41.41 -12.64
C VAL A 548 -24.98 41.16 -11.28
N LEU A 549 -25.46 39.94 -11.02
CA LEU A 549 -25.98 39.55 -9.71
C LEU A 549 -24.92 39.68 -8.60
N MET A 550 -23.69 39.22 -8.84
CA MET A 550 -22.58 39.31 -7.88
C MET A 550 -22.12 40.74 -7.64
N VAL A 551 -22.04 41.58 -8.68
CA VAL A 551 -21.72 43.01 -8.54
C VAL A 551 -22.81 43.74 -7.77
N TRP A 552 -24.08 43.43 -8.05
CA TRP A 552 -25.21 44.01 -7.35
C TRP A 552 -25.24 43.59 -5.86
N ALA A 553 -25.10 42.30 -5.57
CA ALA A 553 -25.07 41.77 -4.21
C ALA A 553 -23.84 42.27 -3.45
N GLY A 554 -22.67 42.24 -4.08
CA GLY A 554 -21.42 42.75 -3.55
C GLY A 554 -21.50 44.23 -3.22
N GLY A 555 -22.10 45.04 -4.09
CA GLY A 555 -22.30 46.48 -3.84
C GLY A 555 -23.18 46.79 -2.64
N ARG A 556 -24.22 45.98 -2.40
CA ARG A 556 -25.06 46.10 -1.19
C ARG A 556 -24.31 45.72 0.07
N ILE A 557 -23.61 44.59 0.05
CA ILE A 557 -22.74 44.17 1.16
C ILE A 557 -21.70 45.26 1.45
N PHE A 558 -21.04 45.75 0.40
CA PHE A 558 -19.98 46.76 0.49
C PHE A 558 -20.50 48.04 1.15
N ARG A 559 -21.71 48.49 0.82
CA ARG A 559 -22.33 49.69 1.41
C ARG A 559 -22.48 49.59 2.93
N VAL A 560 -22.89 48.43 3.45
CA VAL A 560 -23.13 48.24 4.89
C VAL A 560 -21.85 47.86 5.62
N ALA A 561 -21.11 46.90 5.09
CA ALA A 561 -19.98 46.28 5.75
C ALA A 561 -18.78 47.24 5.92
N ILE A 562 -18.56 48.15 4.96
CA ILE A 562 -17.44 49.10 5.01
C ILE A 562 -17.51 50.05 6.22
N LEU A 563 -18.70 50.32 6.75
CA LEU A 563 -18.93 51.20 7.91
C LEU A 563 -19.05 50.42 9.24
N MET A 564 -19.18 49.09 9.20
CA MET A 564 -19.31 48.26 10.40
C MET A 564 -17.95 47.95 11.02
N GLN A 565 -17.81 48.16 12.33
CA GLN A 565 -16.59 47.86 13.10
C GLN A 565 -16.81 46.72 14.11
N GLY A 566 -15.78 45.89 14.32
CA GLY A 566 -15.67 45.03 15.50
C GLY A 566 -16.54 43.77 15.57
N THR A 567 -17.21 43.36 14.49
CA THR A 567 -17.92 42.07 14.44
C THR A 567 -17.28 41.11 13.43
N PRO A 568 -16.93 39.88 13.81
CA PRO A 568 -16.32 38.93 12.89
C PRO A 568 -17.33 38.56 11.79
N PRO A 569 -16.95 38.68 10.51
CA PRO A 569 -17.85 38.41 9.40
C PRO A 569 -18.22 36.93 9.33
N ARG A 570 -19.52 36.65 9.23
CA ARG A 570 -20.07 35.31 8.97
C ARG A 570 -20.85 35.33 7.65
N TRP A 571 -20.82 34.21 6.92
CA TRP A 571 -21.58 34.05 5.66
C TRP A 571 -23.07 34.37 5.78
N SER A 572 -23.68 34.03 6.92
CA SER A 572 -25.09 34.35 7.20
C SER A 572 -25.38 35.85 7.23
N ASN A 573 -24.44 36.66 7.74
CA ASN A 573 -24.58 38.11 7.80
C ASN A 573 -24.40 38.74 6.41
N LEU A 574 -23.43 38.25 5.63
CA LEU A 574 -23.19 38.70 4.25
C LEU A 574 -24.42 38.48 3.37
N ILE A 575 -25.02 37.29 3.42
CA ILE A 575 -26.24 36.98 2.67
C ILE A 575 -27.40 37.88 3.11
N ARG A 576 -27.53 38.15 4.42
CA ARG A 576 -28.56 39.04 4.95
C ARG A 576 -28.40 40.47 4.42
N TRP A 577 -27.18 40.98 4.36
CA TRP A 577 -26.89 42.31 3.81
C TRP A 577 -27.14 42.38 2.30
N ALA A 578 -26.76 41.36 1.54
CA ALA A 578 -27.08 41.30 0.11
C ALA A 578 -28.59 41.42 -0.16
N ILE A 579 -29.42 40.76 0.65
CA ILE A 579 -30.89 40.74 0.47
C ILE A 579 -31.54 42.03 0.99
N ARG A 580 -31.22 42.45 2.21
CA ARG A 580 -31.93 43.55 2.91
C ARG A 580 -31.37 44.94 2.59
N GLY A 581 -30.19 45.03 1.99
CA GLY A 581 -29.56 46.29 1.60
C GLY A 581 -28.76 46.89 2.73
#